data_AF-A0A9E2I5P2-F1
#
_entry.id   AF-A0A9E2I5P2-F1
#
_cell.length_a   1.000
_cell.length_b   1.000
_cell.length_c   1.000
_cell.angle_alpha   90.00
_cell.angle_beta   90.00
_cell.angle_gamma   90.00
#
_symmetry.space_group_name_H-M   'P 1'
#
loop_
_entity.id
_entity.type
_entity.pdbx_description
1 polymer ?
#
loop_
_entity_poly.entity_id
_entity_poly.type
_entity_poly.pdbx_seq_one_letter_code
_entity_poly.pdbx_strand_id
1 'polypeptide(L)' 'MDIIGKRYLYFGISLALIIPGIIALAVWGLPLAVDFAGGSLVEVRIESGPMPSLQAVRDLYAAHG' A
#
# COMPACT_ATOMS: atom_id res chain seq x y z
N MET A 1 -19.56 -33.45 -5.51
CA MET A 1 -19.48 -32.41 -4.47
C MET A 1 -20.69 -31.51 -4.60
N ASP A 2 -21.55 -31.46 -3.58
CA ASP A 2 -22.73 -30.60 -3.61
C ASP A 2 -22.37 -29.21 -3.07
N ILE A 3 -22.08 -28.31 -4.00
CA ILE A 3 -21.72 -26.92 -3.71
C ILE A 3 -22.98 -26.11 -3.36
N ILE A 4 -24.11 -26.44 -4.00
CA ILE A 4 -25.37 -25.71 -3.85
C ILE A 4 -25.96 -25.98 -2.47
N GLY A 5 -25.98 -27.24 -2.04
CA GLY A 5 -26.45 -27.65 -0.71
C GLY A 5 -25.58 -27.10 0.44
N LYS A 6 -24.31 -26.81 0.17
CA LYS A 6 -23.35 -26.28 1.15
C LYS A 6 -23.03 -24.80 0.98
N ARG A 7 -23.80 -24.05 0.20
CA ARG A 7 -23.52 -22.63 -0.10
C ARG A 7 -23.25 -21.78 1.15
N TYR A 8 -23.96 -22.02 2.25
CA TYR A 8 -23.78 -21.28 3.50
C TYR A 8 -22.46 -21.60 4.20
N LEU A 9 -21.92 -22.81 4.05
CA LEU A 9 -20.58 -23.14 4.55
C LEU A 9 -19.53 -22.31 3.80
N TYR A 10 -19.64 -22.23 2.47
CA TYR A 10 -18.74 -21.42 1.66
C TYR A 10 -18.89 -19.92 1.96
N PHE A 11 -20.12 -19.41 2.14
CA PHE A 11 -20.33 -18.04 2.58
C PHE A 11 -19.74 -17.77 3.97
N GLY A 12 -19.86 -18.70 4.91
CA GLY A 12 -19.27 -18.58 6.24
C GLY A 12 -17.74 -18.51 6.19
N ILE A 13 -17.09 -19.38 5.41
CA ILE A 13 -15.63 -19.36 5.22
C ILE A 13 -15.20 -18.05 4.55
N SER A 14 -15.89 -17.62 3.50
CA SER A 14 -15.60 -16.34 2.83
C SER A 14 -15.72 -15.17 3.80
N LEU A 15 -16.78 -15.13 4.60
CA LEU A 15 -17.01 -14.05 5.56
C LEU A 15 -15.94 -14.05 6.66
N ALA A 16 -15.51 -15.22 7.12
CA ALA A 16 -14.43 -15.36 8.10
C ALA A 16 -13.09 -14.86 7.57
N LEU A 17 -12.86 -14.83 6.26
CA LEU A 17 -11.68 -14.24 5.63
C LEU A 17 -11.85 -12.73 5.38
N ILE A 18 -13.02 -12.31 4.92
CA ILE A 18 -13.32 -10.91 4.57
C ILE A 18 -13.37 -10.03 5.82
N ILE A 19 -14.02 -10.48 6.90
CA ILE A 19 -14.24 -9.68 8.11
C ILE A 19 -12.91 -9.26 8.76
N PRO A 20 -11.94 -10.15 9.04
CA PRO A 20 -10.65 -9.74 9.58
C PRO A 20 -9.90 -8.78 8.66
N GLY A 21 -9.97 -8.98 7.34
CA GLY A 21 -9.38 -8.07 6.36
C GLY A 21 -9.97 -6.66 6.45
N ILE A 22 -11.30 -6.55 6.51
CA ILE A 22 -11.98 -5.26 6.68
C ILE A 22 -11.62 -4.62 8.03
N ILE A 23 -11.60 -5.40 9.11
CA ILE A 23 -11.22 -4.90 10.45
C ILE A 23 -9.78 -4.38 10.43
N ALA A 24 -8.85 -5.11 9.81
CA ALA A 24 -7.46 -4.68 9.69
C ALA A 24 -7.36 -3.35 8.93
N LEU A 25 -8.05 -3.22 7.79
CA LEU A 25 -8.08 -1.98 7.02
C LEU A 25 -8.71 -0.81 7.79
N ALA A 26 -9.74 -1.07 8.61
CA ALA A 26 -10.38 -0.04 9.42
C ALA A 26 -9.52 0.42 10.60
N VAL A 27 -8.78 -0.49 11.25
CA VAL A 27 -7.94 -0.18 12.42
C VAL A 27 -6.59 0.43 12.02
N TRP A 28 -5.92 -0.13 11.02
CA TRP A 28 -4.61 0.36 10.57
C TRP A 28 -4.70 1.42 9.47
N GLY A 29 -5.86 1.58 8.85
CA GLY A 29 -6.03 2.44 7.69
C GLY A 29 -5.36 1.87 6.44
N LEU A 30 -5.47 2.62 5.34
CA LEU A 30 -4.70 2.36 4.13
C LEU A 30 -3.55 3.38 4.04
N PRO A 31 -2.32 2.96 3.66
CA PRO A 31 -1.26 3.90 3.32
C PRO A 31 -1.64 4.62 2.02
N LEU A 32 -2.32 5.76 2.16
CA LEU A 32 -2.76 6.57 1.03
C LEU A 32 -1.55 7.00 0.19
N ALA A 33 -1.67 6.82 -1.12
CA ALA A 33 -0.69 7.35 -2.06
C ALA A 33 -0.70 8.89 -2.03
N VAL A 34 0.36 9.50 -2.57
CA VAL A 34 0.51 10.97 -2.66
C VAL A 34 -0.68 11.64 -3.36
N ASP A 35 -1.35 10.92 -4.27
CA ASP A 35 -2.55 11.39 -4.99
C ASP A 35 -3.76 11.66 -4.06
N PHE A 36 -3.80 11.02 -2.88
CA PHE A 36 -4.90 11.13 -1.92
C PHE A 36 -4.51 11.84 -0.62
N ALA A 37 -3.23 11.80 -0.23
CA ALA A 37 -2.73 12.41 1.00
C ALA A 37 -2.35 13.90 0.84
N GLY A 38 -2.17 14.36 -0.40
CA GLY A 38 -1.57 15.65 -0.69
C GLY A 38 -0.05 15.61 -0.53
N GLY A 39 0.67 16.22 -1.46
CA GLY A 39 2.14 16.19 -1.49
C GLY A 39 2.67 16.62 -2.85
N SER A 40 3.99 16.53 -3.01
CA SER A 40 4.66 16.80 -4.29
C SER A 40 5.40 15.55 -4.74
N LEU A 41 5.28 15.23 -6.03
CA LEU A 41 6.06 14.18 -6.67
C LEU A 41 7.25 14.83 -7.36
N VAL A 42 8.45 14.53 -6.88
CA VAL A 42 9.71 14.98 -7.47
C VAL A 42 10.34 13.80 -8.20
N GLU A 43 10.45 13.91 -9.52
CA GLU A 43 11.11 12.92 -10.36
C GLU A 43 12.54 13.38 -10.66
N VAL A 44 13.51 12.58 -10.26
CA VAL A 44 14.94 12.86 -10.47
C VAL A 44 15.49 11.87 -11.49
N ARG A 45 16.04 12.38 -12.58
CA ARG A 45 16.77 11.58 -13.57
C ARG A 45 18.26 11.78 -13.37
N ILE A 46 18.99 10.67 -13.28
CA ILE A 46 20.45 10.69 -13.18
C ILE A 46 21.00 10.33 -14.55
N GLU A 47 21.61 11.31 -15.21
CA GLU A 47 22.09 11.14 -16.59
C GLU A 47 23.41 10.37 -16.67
N SER A 48 24.26 10.46 -15.64
CA SER A 48 25.54 9.74 -15.61
C SER A 48 26.12 9.67 -14.19
N GLY A 49 26.83 8.59 -13.89
CA GLY A 49 27.50 8.36 -12.60
C GLY A 49 26.93 7.18 -11.79
N PRO A 50 27.56 6.83 -10.66
CA PRO A 50 27.07 5.79 -9.78
C PRO A 50 25.73 6.19 -9.17
N MET A 51 24.79 5.24 -9.12
CA MET A 51 23.48 5.45 -8.50
C MET A 51 23.66 5.84 -7.02
N PRO A 52 23.23 7.03 -6.58
CA PRO A 52 23.31 7.45 -5.20
C PRO A 52 22.37 6.61 -4.34
N SER A 53 22.70 6.49 -3.05
CA SER A 53 21.80 5.83 -2.10
C SER A 53 20.55 6.68 -1.88
N LEU A 54 19.43 6.02 -1.55
CA LEU A 54 18.19 6.71 -1.19
C LEU A 54 18.38 7.70 -0.05
N GLN A 55 19.26 7.40 0.91
CA GLN A 55 19.60 8.28 2.02
C GLN A 55 20.27 9.56 1.54
N ALA A 56 21.28 9.46 0.67
CA ALA A 56 21.97 10.63 0.14
C ALA A 56 21.02 11.57 -0.63
N VAL A 57 20.08 11.02 -1.41
CA VAL A 57 19.06 11.80 -2.13
C VAL A 57 18.12 12.50 -1.15
N ARG A 58 17.69 11.81 -0.08
CA ARG A 58 16.82 12.38 0.96
C ARG A 58 17.51 13.50 1.75
N ASP A 59 18.78 13.32 2.11
CA ASP A 59 19.54 14.31 2.86
C ASP A 59 19.77 15.58 2.03
N LEU A 60 20.07 15.43 0.74
CA LEU A 60 20.20 16.55 -0.19
C LEU A 60 18.90 17.34 -0.33
N TYR A 61 17.76 16.64 -0.47
CA TYR A 61 16.45 17.28 -0.54
C TYR A 61 16.14 18.03 0.76
N ALA A 62 16.39 17.43 1.93
CA ALA A 62 16.16 18.06 3.22
C ALA A 62 17.03 19.31 3.48
N ALA A 63 18.21 19.39 2.86
CA ALA A 63 19.12 20.52 2.99
C ALA A 63 18.78 21.72 2.08
N HIS A 64 18.02 21.50 1.00
CA HIS A 64 17.85 22.50 -0.07
C HIS A 64 16.41 22.68 -0.59
N GLY A 65 15.46 21.84 -0.17
CA GLY A 65 14.03 21.94 -0.49
C GLY A 65 13.24 22.62 0.62
#